data_AF-A0A535PR02-F1
#
_entry.id   AF-A0A535PR02-F1
#
_cell.length_a   1.000
_cell.length_b   1.000
_cell.length_c   1.000
_cell.angle_alpha   90.00
_cell.angle_beta   90.00
_cell.angle_gamma   90.00
#
_symmetry.space_group_name_H-M   'P 1'
#
loop_
_entity.id
_entity.type
_entity.pdbx_description
1 polymer ?
#
loop_
_entity_poly.entity_id
_entity_poly.type
_entity_poly.pdbx_seq_one_letter_code
_entity_poly.pdbx_strand_id
1 'polypeptide(L)'
;MLGNPEPDRPAEPAPAIYPNWEAVYQDNVVGIYQLVFRRVGNAADAEDLAAEALMQTLKTLRLPAPVPTVRAYLVKTARTVLADHWRRHYAARDAANELEQMPVEIAANPNAVERAQR
;
A
#
# COMPACT_ATOMS: atom_id res chain seq x y z
N MET A 1 -32.15 -25.18 44.47
CA MET A 1 -32.25 -23.89 43.75
C MET A 1 -31.76 -24.10 42.33
N LEU A 2 -32.67 -24.38 41.40
CA LEU A 2 -32.36 -24.47 39.97
C LEU A 2 -32.38 -23.03 39.43
N GLY A 3 -31.22 -22.53 38.99
CA GLY A 3 -31.12 -21.23 38.34
C GLY A 3 -31.92 -21.27 37.05
N ASN A 4 -32.93 -20.41 36.97
CA ASN A 4 -33.70 -20.20 35.75
C ASN A 4 -32.74 -19.70 34.65
N PRO A 5 -32.77 -20.23 33.42
CA PRO A 5 -32.01 -19.63 32.33
C PRO A 5 -32.54 -18.21 32.09
N GLU A 6 -31.63 -17.25 32.06
CA GLU A 6 -31.92 -15.84 31.77
C GLU A 6 -32.73 -15.76 30.46
N PRO A 7 -33.95 -15.18 30.47
CA PRO A 7 -34.74 -15.08 29.25
C PRO A 7 -34.14 -13.98 28.38
N ASP A 8 -33.82 -14.36 27.14
CA ASP A 8 -33.81 -13.45 26.00
C ASP A 8 -32.76 -12.32 26.02
N ARG A 9 -31.48 -12.69 26.19
CA ARG A 9 -30.41 -11.81 25.69
C ARG A 9 -30.52 -11.81 24.16
N PRO A 10 -30.83 -10.68 23.49
CA PRO A 10 -30.93 -10.66 22.05
C PRO A 10 -29.59 -11.12 21.47
N ALA A 11 -29.62 -12.13 20.61
CA ALA A 11 -28.42 -12.62 19.93
C ALA A 11 -27.72 -11.43 19.27
N GLU A 12 -26.46 -11.18 19.63
CA GLU A 12 -25.67 -10.16 18.95
C GLU A 12 -25.72 -10.42 17.45
N PRO A 13 -26.00 -9.40 16.62
CA PRO A 13 -26.07 -9.61 15.18
C PRO A 13 -24.72 -10.14 14.71
N ALA A 14 -24.76 -11.27 13.98
CA ALA A 14 -23.55 -11.86 13.44
C ALA A 14 -22.75 -10.79 12.67
N PRO A 15 -21.42 -10.73 12.85
CA PRO A 15 -20.62 -9.69 12.22
C PRO A 15 -20.77 -9.76 10.71
N ALA A 16 -21.01 -8.62 10.06
CA ALA A 16 -21.09 -8.55 8.60
C ALA A 16 -19.80 -9.08 7.98
N ILE A 17 -19.94 -9.95 6.98
CA ILE A 17 -18.83 -10.59 6.27
C ILE A 17 -18.86 -10.22 4.79
N TYR A 18 -17.67 -10.15 4.19
CA TYR A 18 -17.55 -10.15 2.73
C TYR A 18 -17.55 -11.59 2.23
N PRO A 19 -18.50 -11.99 1.37
CA PRO A 19 -18.59 -13.36 0.89
C PRO A 19 -17.54 -13.69 -0.18
N ASN A 20 -17.13 -12.70 -0.97
CA ASN A 20 -16.22 -12.86 -2.09
C ASN A 20 -15.54 -11.51 -2.43
N TRP A 21 -14.62 -11.56 -3.39
CA TRP A 21 -13.82 -10.40 -3.76
C TRP A 21 -14.59 -9.32 -4.51
N GLU A 22 -15.65 -9.68 -5.24
CA GLU A 22 -16.52 -8.71 -5.91
C GLU A 22 -17.16 -7.77 -4.87
N ALA A 23 -17.70 -8.33 -3.79
CA ALA A 23 -18.28 -7.54 -2.70
C ALA A 23 -17.25 -6.63 -2.02
N VAL A 24 -16.01 -7.08 -1.86
CA VAL A 24 -14.93 -6.23 -1.32
C VAL A 24 -14.61 -5.09 -2.28
N TYR A 25 -14.49 -5.38 -3.58
CA TYR A 25 -14.15 -4.38 -4.59
C TYR A 25 -15.21 -3.28 -4.68
N GLN A 26 -16.47 -3.67 -4.89
CA GLN A 26 -17.59 -2.73 -5.05
C GLN A 26 -17.74 -1.79 -3.85
N ASP A 27 -17.58 -2.31 -2.63
CA ASP A 27 -17.75 -1.53 -1.41
C ASP A 27 -16.58 -0.57 -1.11
N ASN A 28 -15.37 -0.86 -1.59
CA ASN A 28 -14.16 -0.22 -1.07
C ASN A 28 -13.32 0.51 -2.13
N VAL A 29 -13.50 0.22 -3.43
CA VAL A 29 -12.64 0.78 -4.50
C VAL A 29 -12.61 2.30 -4.49
N VAL A 30 -13.78 2.95 -4.40
CA VAL A 30 -13.89 4.42 -4.39
C VAL A 30 -13.23 5.01 -3.15
N GLY A 31 -13.42 4.39 -1.99
CA GLY A 31 -12.84 4.86 -0.73
C GLY A 31 -11.31 4.76 -0.71
N ILE A 32 -10.75 3.69 -1.26
CA ILE A 32 -9.30 3.51 -1.37
C ILE A 32 -8.70 4.49 -2.38
N TYR A 33 -9.34 4.67 -3.55
CA TYR A 33 -8.93 5.69 -4.51
C TYR A 33 -8.89 7.08 -3.85
N GLN A 34 -9.95 7.49 -3.16
CA GLN A 34 -9.98 8.80 -2.48
C GLN A 34 -8.91 8.93 -1.38
N LEU A 35 -8.65 7.85 -0.64
CA LEU A 35 -7.61 7.83 0.40
C LEU A 35 -6.22 8.06 -0.20
N VAL A 36 -5.92 7.43 -1.34
CA VAL A 36 -4.65 7.56 -2.05
C VAL A 36 -4.57 8.93 -2.74
N PHE A 37 -5.62 9.34 -3.45
CA PHE A 37 -5.66 10.61 -4.18
C PHE A 37 -5.37 11.82 -3.28
N ARG A 38 -5.93 11.84 -2.06
CA ARG A 38 -5.66 12.89 -1.07
C ARG A 38 -4.17 13.02 -0.69
N ARG A 39 -3.34 12.02 -0.99
CA ARG A 39 -1.92 11.94 -0.60
C ARG A 39 -0.99 12.23 -1.76
N VAL A 40 -1.35 11.80 -2.97
CA VAL A 40 -0.52 12.02 -4.17
C VAL A 40 -0.96 13.26 -4.96
N GLY A 41 -2.23 13.66 -4.90
CA GLY A 41 -2.76 14.81 -5.63
C GLY A 41 -2.87 14.63 -7.15
N ASN A 42 -2.36 13.53 -7.71
CA ASN A 42 -2.44 13.16 -9.11
C ASN A 42 -3.43 11.99 -9.31
N ALA A 43 -4.28 12.09 -10.34
CA ALA A 43 -5.30 11.08 -10.62
C ALA A 43 -4.68 9.77 -11.12
N ALA A 44 -3.72 9.84 -12.03
CA ALA A 44 -3.08 8.64 -12.60
C ALA A 44 -2.35 7.82 -11.52
N ASP A 45 -1.53 8.47 -10.70
CA ASP A 45 -0.85 7.78 -9.59
C ASP A 45 -1.86 7.21 -8.59
N ALA A 46 -2.97 7.92 -8.36
CA ALA A 46 -3.99 7.45 -7.43
C ALA A 46 -4.70 6.18 -7.93
N GLU A 47 -5.00 6.10 -9.22
CA GLU A 47 -5.60 4.92 -9.85
C GLU A 47 -4.67 3.72 -9.75
N ASP A 48 -3.40 3.89 -10.14
CA ASP A 48 -2.40 2.83 -10.12
C ASP A 48 -2.16 2.29 -8.70
N LEU A 49 -1.95 3.18 -7.73
CA LEU A 49 -1.67 2.79 -6.35
C LEU A 49 -2.90 2.17 -5.66
N ALA A 50 -4.11 2.62 -5.99
CA ALA A 50 -5.33 2.00 -5.50
C ALA A 50 -5.49 0.58 -6.06
N ALA A 51 -5.23 0.39 -7.36
CA ALA A 51 -5.24 -0.91 -8.00
C ALA A 51 -4.18 -1.85 -7.40
N GLU A 52 -2.95 -1.37 -7.20
CA GLU A 52 -1.86 -2.11 -6.55
C GLU A 52 -2.26 -2.57 -5.13
N ALA A 53 -2.83 -1.68 -4.32
CA ALA A 53 -3.26 -2.01 -2.96
C ALA A 53 -4.36 -3.07 -2.91
N LEU A 54 -5.34 -2.97 -3.81
CA LEU A 54 -6.40 -3.96 -3.96
C LEU A 54 -5.81 -5.31 -4.40
N MET A 55 -5.01 -5.34 -5.45
CA MET A 55 -4.38 -6.56 -5.96
C MET A 55 -3.45 -7.24 -4.95
N GLN A 56 -2.71 -6.47 -4.15
CA GLN A 56 -1.86 -7.04 -3.11
C GLN A 56 -2.69 -7.63 -1.97
N THR A 57 -3.84 -7.03 -1.67
CA THR A 57 -4.80 -7.57 -0.70
C THR A 57 -5.45 -8.85 -1.23
N LEU A 58 -5.78 -8.92 -2.55
CA LEU A 58 -6.27 -10.14 -3.22
C LEU A 58 -5.36 -11.35 -3.02
N LYS A 59 -4.05 -11.12 -3.07
CA LYS A 59 -3.03 -12.17 -2.99
C LYS A 59 -2.87 -12.78 -1.60
N THR A 60 -3.20 -12.03 -0.54
CA THR A 60 -2.85 -12.41 0.85
C THR A 60 -4.06 -12.70 1.73
N LEU A 61 -5.15 -11.96 1.57
CA LEU A 61 -6.33 -12.09 2.42
C LEU A 61 -7.24 -13.21 1.89
N ARG A 62 -7.70 -14.09 2.78
CA ARG A 62 -8.67 -15.14 2.42
C ARG A 62 -10.08 -14.71 2.77
N LEU A 63 -11.02 -15.03 1.89
CA LEU A 63 -12.45 -14.78 2.06
C LEU A 63 -13.20 -16.13 2.25
N PRO A 64 -14.35 -16.14 2.93
CA PRO A 64 -15.05 -14.99 3.53
C PRO A 64 -14.36 -14.46 4.78
N ALA A 65 -14.46 -13.15 5.03
CA ALA A 65 -13.86 -12.51 6.19
C ALA A 65 -14.73 -11.36 6.74
N PRO A 66 -14.63 -11.02 8.03
CA PRO A 66 -15.36 -9.90 8.62
C PRO A 66 -15.02 -8.58 7.93
N VAL A 67 -16.04 -7.77 7.62
CA VAL A 67 -15.90 -6.43 7.03
C VAL A 67 -14.85 -5.56 7.72
N PRO A 68 -14.81 -5.41 9.05
CA PRO A 68 -13.80 -4.56 9.70
C PRO A 68 -12.37 -5.07 9.48
N THR A 69 -12.17 -6.39 9.45
CA THR A 69 -10.86 -7.00 9.18
C THR A 69 -10.40 -6.70 7.77
N VAL A 70 -11.27 -6.87 6.78
CA VAL A 70 -10.95 -6.59 5.37
C VAL A 70 -10.59 -5.11 5.18
N ARG A 71 -11.41 -4.19 5.71
CA ARG A 71 -11.18 -2.74 5.60
C ARG A 71 -9.88 -2.30 6.27
N ALA A 72 -9.59 -2.82 7.46
CA ALA A 72 -8.33 -2.53 8.16
C ALA A 72 -7.12 -3.02 7.34
N TYR A 73 -7.22 -4.20 6.73
CA TYR A 73 -6.15 -4.74 5.91
C TYR A 73 -5.95 -3.93 4.62
N LEU A 74 -7.03 -3.54 3.93
CA LEU A 74 -6.96 -2.67 2.74
C LEU A 74 -6.27 -1.33 3.04
N VAL A 75 -6.65 -0.66 4.13
CA VAL A 75 -6.03 0.61 4.54
C VAL A 75 -4.56 0.42 4.89
N LYS A 76 -4.21 -0.69 5.55
CA LYS A 76 -2.80 -1.02 5.85
C LYS A 76 -2.00 -1.20 4.55
N THR A 77 -2.50 -2.01 3.62
CA THR A 77 -1.84 -2.26 2.33
C THR A 77 -1.69 -0.97 1.51
N ALA A 78 -2.73 -0.13 1.44
CA ALA A 78 -2.67 1.16 0.75
C ALA A 78 -1.57 2.08 1.33
N ARG A 79 -1.39 2.10 2.66
CA ARG A 79 -0.29 2.84 3.30
C ARG A 79 1.08 2.29 2.95
N THR A 80 1.22 0.96 2.87
CA THR A 80 2.47 0.32 2.45
C THR A 80 2.80 0.67 0.99
N VAL A 81 1.82 0.54 0.08
CA VAL A 81 1.99 0.89 -1.33
C VAL A 81 2.35 2.37 -1.50
N LEU A 82 1.70 3.28 -0.79
CA LEU A 82 2.06 4.71 -0.78
C LEU A 82 3.50 4.95 -0.32
N ALA A 83 3.90 4.32 0.79
CA ALA A 83 5.27 4.46 1.30
C ALA A 83 6.29 3.93 0.29
N ASP A 84 6.00 2.79 -0.34
CA ASP A 84 6.87 2.18 -1.33
C ASP A 84 6.96 3.05 -2.59
N HIS A 85 5.85 3.62 -3.04
CA HIS A 85 5.82 4.58 -4.14
C HIS A 85 6.71 5.81 -3.85
N TRP A 86 6.60 6.41 -2.67
CA TRP A 86 7.45 7.54 -2.31
C TRP A 86 8.92 7.15 -2.20
N ARG A 87 9.25 5.97 -1.65
CA ARG A 87 10.63 5.48 -1.67
C ARG A 87 11.15 5.33 -3.09
N ARG A 88 10.37 4.75 -4.00
CA ARG A 88 10.77 4.57 -5.40
C ARG A 88 10.90 5.90 -6.15
N HIS A 89 10.01 6.86 -5.92
CA HIS A 89 10.00 8.12 -6.68
C HIS A 89 10.93 9.18 -6.11
N TYR A 90 11.02 9.33 -4.79
CA TYR A 90 11.88 10.36 -4.19
C TYR A 90 13.30 9.88 -3.98
N ALA A 91 13.55 8.63 -3.55
CA ALA A 91 14.92 8.14 -3.48
C ALA A 91 15.59 8.05 -4.86
N ALA A 92 14.82 7.72 -5.92
CA ALA A 92 15.35 7.75 -7.29
C ALA A 92 15.60 9.18 -7.79
N ARG A 93 14.77 10.15 -7.41
CA ARG A 93 15.00 11.57 -7.73
C ARG A 93 16.20 12.13 -6.97
N ASP A 94 16.36 11.78 -5.70
CA ASP A 94 17.51 12.19 -4.89
C ASP A 94 18.79 11.58 -5.46
N ALA A 95 18.80 10.29 -5.80
CA ALA A 95 19.95 9.65 -6.44
C ALA A 95 20.28 10.25 -7.83
N ALA A 96 19.26 10.56 -8.64
CA ALA A 96 19.46 11.23 -9.93
C ALA A 96 20.04 12.64 -9.75
N ASN A 97 19.51 13.42 -8.80
CA ASN A 97 20.03 14.74 -8.46
C ASN A 97 21.47 14.68 -7.93
N GLU A 98 21.81 13.70 -7.10
CA GLU A 98 23.18 13.48 -6.61
C GLU A 98 24.13 13.19 -7.77
N LEU A 99 23.75 12.30 -8.69
CA LEU A 99 24.53 12.00 -9.90
C LEU A 99 24.72 13.24 -10.79
N GLU A 100 23.69 14.09 -10.95
CA GLU A 100 23.79 15.35 -11.69
C GLU A 100 24.71 16.37 -11.02
N GLN A 101 24.81 16.34 -9.68
CA GLN A 101 25.67 17.23 -8.88
C GLN A 101 27.09 16.69 -8.71
N MET A 102 27.38 15.46 -9.16
CA MET A 102 28.74 14.91 -9.12
C MET A 102 29.66 15.70 -10.06
N PRO A 103 30.84 16.15 -9.60
CA PRO A 103 31.81 16.80 -10.46
C PRO A 103 32.21 15.88 -11.62
N VAL A 104 32.07 16.37 -12.85
CA VAL A 104 32.38 15.64 -14.09
C VAL A 104 33.84 15.15 -14.15
N GLU A 105 34.74 15.68 -13.30
CA GLU A 105 36.16 15.29 -13.24
C GLU A 105 36.40 13.80 -12.91
N ILE A 106 35.50 13.10 -12.21
CA ILE A 106 35.67 11.67 -11.90
C ILE A 106 35.42 10.79 -13.16
N ALA A 107 34.58 11.25 -14.08
CA ALA A 107 34.25 10.52 -15.30
C ALA A 107 35.29 10.72 -16.42
N ALA A 108 36.15 11.74 -16.32
CA ALA A 108 36.93 12.24 -17.46
C ALA A 108 38.46 12.14 -17.30
N ASN A 109 38.98 11.40 -16.32
CA ASN A 109 40.44 11.20 -16.21
C ASN A 109 40.89 9.78 -16.60
N PRO A 110 41.18 9.53 -17.90
CA PRO A 110 41.74 8.25 -18.34
C PRO A 110 43.16 7.98 -17.81
N ASN A 111 43.85 8.97 -17.23
CA ASN A 111 45.24 8.85 -16.76
C ASN A 111 45.38 8.49 -15.27
N ALA A 112 44.29 8.23 -14.55
CA ALA A 112 44.36 7.84 -13.13
C ALA A 112 44.90 6.42 -12.93
N VAL A 113 44.75 5.54 -13.93
CA VAL A 113 45.11 4.12 -13.82
C VAL A 113 46.63 3.89 -13.96
N GLU A 114 47.36 4.76 -14.64
CA GLU A 114 48.79 4.54 -14.96
C GLU A 114 49.75 4.88 -13.81
N ARG A 115 49.35 5.70 -12.83
CA ARG A 115 50.26 6.13 -11.74
C ARG A 115 50.37 5.13 -10.59
N ALA A 116 49.54 4.09 -10.57
CA ALA A 116 49.56 3.06 -9.55
C ALA A 116 50.54 1.90 -9.85
N GLN A 117 51.22 1.91 -10.99
CA GLN A 117 52.12 0.84 -11.43
C GLN A 117 53.59 1.28 -11.57
N ARG A 118 53.99 2.39 -10.93
CA ARG A 118 55.38 2.85 -10.94
C ARG A 118 55.97 3.01 -9.55
#